data_AF-S6F7Q2-F1
#
_entry.id   AF-S6F7Q2-F1
#
_cell.length_a   1.000
_cell.length_b   1.000
_cell.length_c   1.000
_cell.angle_alpha   90.00
_cell.angle_beta   90.00
_cell.angle_gamma   90.00
#
_symmetry.space_group_name_H-M   'P 1'
#
loop_
_entity.id
_entity.type
_entity.pdbx_description
1 polymer ?
#
loop_
_entity_poly.entity_id
_entity_poly.type
_entity_poly.pdbx_seq_one_letter_code
_entity_poly.pdbx_strand_id
1 'polypeptide(L)'
;MSFSNENKSLKQLIVLGNGFDLACGLKSTYSDFFDYIYGQKTVNNTSPNNFWYKIFQNYKEDTIENWVDIEEQILVQLKNIEYLYNEKILIEGRGGSETSSLAESEHKESNIPNNLYVTLEFLLPYFVKVRSEKTTQNILKKQLLILEDDFRKYLLSITKNNADDETYYKYYMKSKVLNKYIQLCNSSESHNSDLVSKLENTTIFKHSPPKKKFDETLSEIYKEKNSNENLVLIFIYTKVWDVENVRNIHGDLDNGNIIFGIDYDKLNNNFKNAPIEFSKSYRVLENGLTSTFDISSDIDIIKIYGHGLGKADYSYYQSIFDSVDLYHGKTKVMFFWSDYKDKEKEQIHKDFVNGVTNLIEEYGTTFSNKDHGRNLFTKLLLENRLTIEEIPVNELFLNV
;
A
#
# COMPACT_ATOMS: atom_id res chain seq x y z
N MET A 1 -0.69 -23.20 39.31
CA MET A 1 -0.21 -21.84 39.59
C MET A 1 0.54 -21.34 38.36
N SER A 2 -0.14 -20.62 37.47
CA SER A 2 0.53 -19.85 36.42
C SER A 2 0.33 -18.38 36.79
N PHE A 3 1.40 -17.74 37.26
CA PHE A 3 1.43 -16.30 37.41
C PHE A 3 1.22 -15.68 36.02
N SER A 4 0.16 -14.88 35.89
CA SER A 4 -0.06 -14.02 34.75
C SER A 4 1.08 -12.99 34.70
N ASN A 5 1.90 -13.05 33.64
CA ASN A 5 2.89 -12.03 33.32
C ASN A 5 2.20 -10.82 32.67
N GLU A 6 1.19 -10.26 33.33
CA GLU A 6 0.33 -9.17 32.82
C GLU A 6 1.02 -7.80 32.72
N ASN A 7 2.32 -7.71 33.07
CA ASN A 7 3.09 -6.45 33.07
C ASN A 7 4.34 -6.47 32.17
N LYS A 8 4.50 -7.45 31.28
CA LYS A 8 5.65 -7.44 30.37
C LYS A 8 5.34 -6.56 29.15
N SER A 9 6.09 -5.46 29.00
CA SER A 9 6.14 -4.67 27.77
C SER A 9 6.41 -5.58 26.57
N LEU A 10 5.61 -5.42 25.51
CA LEU A 10 5.75 -6.16 24.26
C LEU A 10 6.55 -5.34 23.24
N LYS A 11 7.38 -6.03 22.46
CA LYS A 11 7.94 -5.48 21.22
C LYS A 11 7.01 -5.82 20.05
N GLN A 12 6.44 -4.78 19.44
CA GLN A 12 5.37 -4.90 18.45
C GLN A 12 5.84 -4.37 17.09
N LEU A 13 5.59 -5.14 16.04
CA LEU A 13 5.63 -4.65 14.66
C LEU A 13 4.21 -4.36 14.19
N ILE A 14 3.94 -3.13 13.79
CA ILE A 14 2.66 -2.69 13.24
C ILE A 14 2.84 -2.40 11.76
N VAL A 15 2.06 -3.04 10.91
CA VAL A 15 2.05 -2.85 9.46
C VAL A 15 0.74 -2.18 9.08
N LEU A 16 0.83 -0.95 8.55
CA LEU A 16 -0.33 -0.16 8.13
C LEU A 16 -0.29 0.04 6.62
N GLY A 17 -1.37 -0.30 5.92
CA GLY A 17 -1.55 0.01 4.50
C GLY A 17 -2.74 0.93 4.23
N ASN A 18 -3.03 1.19 2.95
CA ASN A 18 -4.01 2.18 2.52
C ASN A 18 -5.41 2.01 3.15
N GLY A 19 -5.81 0.79 3.53
CA GLY A 19 -7.05 0.55 4.27
C GLY A 19 -7.16 1.32 5.60
N PHE A 20 -6.02 1.71 6.20
CA PHE A 20 -5.99 2.61 7.35
C PHE A 20 -6.59 3.98 7.03
N ASP A 21 -6.15 4.59 5.93
CA ASP A 21 -6.66 5.89 5.48
C ASP A 21 -8.13 5.81 5.07
N LEU A 22 -8.51 4.74 4.36
CA LEU A 22 -9.89 4.50 3.94
C LEU A 22 -10.83 4.34 5.15
N ALA A 23 -10.41 3.62 6.18
CA ALA A 23 -11.19 3.47 7.41
C ALA A 23 -11.39 4.82 8.12
N CYS A 24 -10.39 5.71 8.06
CA CYS A 24 -10.51 7.07 8.57
C CYS A 24 -11.32 8.02 7.66
N GLY A 25 -11.85 7.52 6.53
CA GLY A 25 -12.70 8.26 5.61
C GLY A 25 -11.94 9.08 4.57
N LEU A 26 -10.63 8.90 4.44
CA LEU A 26 -9.83 9.57 3.43
C LEU A 26 -9.97 8.83 2.09
N LYS A 27 -10.25 9.57 1.01
CA LYS A 27 -10.35 9.04 -0.36
C LYS A 27 -8.97 8.85 -0.98
N SER A 28 -8.17 7.94 -0.42
CA SER A 28 -6.76 7.74 -0.79
C SER A 28 -6.55 6.68 -1.87
N THR A 29 -7.61 6.12 -2.46
CA THR A 29 -7.44 5.12 -3.53
C THR A 29 -6.91 5.75 -4.81
N TYR A 30 -6.25 4.95 -5.64
CA TYR A 30 -5.89 5.40 -6.99
C TYR A 30 -7.13 5.71 -7.85
N SER A 31 -8.27 5.04 -7.61
CA SER A 31 -9.51 5.33 -8.33
C SER A 31 -10.02 6.73 -8.01
N ASP A 32 -10.06 7.09 -6.73
CA ASP A 32 -10.45 8.44 -6.31
C ASP A 32 -9.52 9.52 -6.90
N PHE A 33 -8.22 9.22 -6.99
CA PHE A 33 -7.25 10.10 -7.64
C PHE A 33 -7.53 10.29 -9.13
N PHE A 34 -7.71 9.22 -9.90
CA PHE A 34 -7.98 9.34 -11.33
C PHE A 34 -9.35 9.95 -11.61
N ASP A 35 -10.35 9.71 -10.77
CA ASP A 35 -11.64 10.40 -10.87
C ASP A 35 -11.49 11.91 -10.61
N TYR A 36 -10.65 12.31 -9.65
CA TYR A 36 -10.30 13.71 -9.42
C TYR A 36 -9.54 14.33 -10.60
N ILE A 37 -8.57 13.61 -11.18
CA ILE A 37 -7.79 14.09 -12.33
C ILE A 37 -8.70 14.25 -13.55
N TYR A 38 -9.45 13.21 -13.94
CA TYR A 38 -10.29 13.24 -15.13
C TYR A 38 -11.55 14.12 -14.96
N GLY A 39 -12.03 14.30 -13.73
CA GLY A 39 -13.16 15.18 -13.41
C GLY A 39 -12.82 16.68 -13.44
N GLN A 40 -11.57 17.04 -13.27
CA GLN A 40 -11.12 18.41 -13.48
C GLN A 40 -11.07 18.71 -14.98
N LYS A 41 -11.94 19.60 -15.47
CA LYS A 41 -11.93 20.12 -16.86
C LYS A 41 -10.57 20.74 -17.29
N THR A 42 -9.59 20.78 -16.39
CA THR A 42 -8.22 21.33 -16.47
C THR A 42 -7.11 20.28 -16.64
N VAL A 43 -7.37 19.06 -17.12
CA VAL A 43 -6.30 18.16 -17.63
C VAL A 43 -5.52 18.81 -18.80
N ASN A 44 -6.02 19.90 -19.39
CA ASN A 44 -5.30 20.67 -20.41
C ASN A 44 -4.00 21.35 -19.92
N ASN A 45 -3.73 21.46 -18.62
CA ASN A 45 -2.49 22.09 -18.11
C ASN A 45 -1.49 21.11 -17.46
N THR A 46 -1.86 19.86 -17.20
CA THR A 46 -0.94 18.80 -16.73
C THR A 46 -0.60 17.90 -17.92
N SER A 47 0.53 18.18 -18.60
CA SER A 47 1.10 17.41 -19.73
C SER A 47 0.13 16.42 -20.39
N PRO A 48 -0.78 16.87 -21.29
CA PRO A 48 -1.77 16.01 -21.96
C PRO A 48 -1.14 14.86 -22.77
N ASN A 49 0.19 14.86 -22.90
CA ASN A 49 0.95 13.82 -23.54
C ASN A 49 1.54 12.76 -22.62
N ASN A 50 1.37 12.84 -21.28
CA ASN A 50 1.96 11.86 -20.35
C ASN A 50 1.50 10.43 -20.67
N PHE A 51 2.47 9.53 -20.84
CA PHE A 51 2.26 8.14 -21.21
C PHE A 51 1.31 7.41 -20.24
N TRP A 52 1.52 7.61 -18.93
CA TRP A 52 0.75 6.90 -17.92
C TRP A 52 -0.72 7.31 -17.92
N TYR A 53 -1.01 8.62 -18.00
CA TYR A 53 -2.39 9.09 -18.12
C TYR A 53 -3.11 8.50 -19.33
N LYS A 54 -2.43 8.38 -20.48
CA LYS A 54 -3.02 7.76 -21.69
C LYS A 54 -3.32 6.28 -21.48
N ILE A 55 -2.40 5.53 -20.87
CA ILE A 55 -2.62 4.11 -20.55
C ILE A 55 -3.82 3.94 -19.62
N PHE A 56 -3.86 4.67 -18.50
CA PHE A 56 -4.94 4.56 -17.54
C PHE A 56 -6.29 5.02 -18.11
N GLN A 57 -6.30 6.08 -18.92
CA GLN A 57 -7.51 6.54 -19.60
C GLN A 57 -8.04 5.48 -20.57
N ASN A 58 -7.17 4.94 -21.43
CA ASN A 58 -7.57 3.89 -22.38
C ASN A 58 -8.13 2.67 -21.65
N TYR A 59 -7.48 2.23 -20.57
CA TYR A 59 -7.90 1.01 -19.86
C TYR A 59 -9.20 1.23 -19.07
N LYS A 60 -9.43 2.45 -18.58
CA LYS A 60 -10.71 2.85 -17.98
C LYS A 60 -11.84 2.84 -19.02
N GLU A 61 -11.60 3.35 -20.22
CA GLU A 61 -12.58 3.38 -21.32
C GLU A 61 -12.88 1.97 -21.85
N ASP A 62 -11.87 1.10 -21.93
CA ASP A 62 -12.01 -0.32 -22.33
C ASP A 62 -12.58 -1.21 -21.22
N THR A 63 -12.93 -0.66 -20.05
CA THR A 63 -13.48 -1.37 -18.89
C THR A 63 -12.63 -2.55 -18.41
N ILE A 64 -11.30 -2.43 -18.51
CA ILE A 64 -10.36 -3.45 -18.06
C ILE A 64 -10.43 -3.56 -16.52
N GLU A 65 -10.62 -4.77 -16.00
CA GLU A 65 -10.58 -5.01 -14.55
C GLU A 65 -9.22 -4.59 -13.97
N ASN A 66 -9.23 -3.99 -12.77
CA ASN A 66 -8.03 -3.50 -12.09
C ASN A 66 -7.18 -2.52 -12.93
N TRP A 67 -7.78 -1.80 -13.89
CA TRP A 67 -7.07 -0.81 -14.72
C TRP A 67 -6.27 0.20 -13.89
N VAL A 68 -6.71 0.47 -12.66
CA VAL A 68 -6.17 1.46 -11.76
C VAL A 68 -5.01 0.95 -10.89
N ASP A 69 -4.65 -0.34 -10.96
CA ASP A 69 -3.48 -0.87 -10.26
C ASP A 69 -2.21 -0.32 -10.92
N ILE A 70 -1.71 0.80 -10.38
CA ILE A 70 -0.59 1.52 -10.96
C ILE A 70 0.66 0.63 -11.03
N GLU A 71 0.87 -0.21 -10.03
CA GLU A 71 2.10 -1.02 -9.93
C GLU A 71 2.06 -2.19 -10.90
N GLU A 72 0.92 -2.85 -11.02
CA GLU A 72 0.71 -3.86 -12.06
C GLU A 72 0.88 -3.25 -13.45
N GLN A 73 0.31 -2.06 -13.70
CA GLN A 73 0.47 -1.40 -15.00
C GLN A 73 1.92 -0.99 -15.28
N ILE A 74 2.68 -0.50 -14.29
CA ILE A 74 4.12 -0.26 -14.48
C ILE A 74 4.82 -1.53 -14.95
N LEU A 75 4.55 -2.68 -14.31
CA LEU A 75 5.15 -3.96 -14.71
C LEU A 75 4.76 -4.36 -16.13
N VAL A 76 3.46 -4.33 -16.45
CA VAL A 76 2.93 -4.72 -17.76
C VAL A 76 3.53 -3.85 -18.86
N GLN A 77 3.52 -2.52 -18.69
CA GLN A 77 4.03 -1.62 -19.72
C GLN A 77 5.55 -1.77 -19.93
N LEU A 78 6.32 -2.00 -18.87
CA LEU A 78 7.76 -2.27 -19.00
C LEU A 78 8.03 -3.58 -19.73
N LYS A 79 7.26 -4.65 -19.45
CA LYS A 79 7.36 -5.93 -20.17
C LYS A 79 7.02 -5.77 -21.64
N ASN A 80 5.97 -5.02 -21.94
CA ASN A 80 5.57 -4.69 -23.31
C ASN A 80 6.70 -3.97 -24.06
N ILE A 81 7.38 -3.02 -23.41
CA ILE A 81 8.50 -2.30 -24.02
C ILE A 81 9.67 -3.22 -24.32
N GLU A 82 10.10 -4.03 -23.36
CA GLU A 82 11.21 -4.99 -23.58
C GLU A 82 10.87 -5.94 -24.73
N TYR A 83 9.62 -6.43 -24.80
CA TYR A 83 9.14 -7.25 -25.91
C TYR A 83 9.25 -6.52 -27.25
N LEU A 84 8.75 -5.28 -27.35
CA LEU A 84 8.76 -4.51 -28.59
C LEU A 84 10.19 -4.25 -29.12
N TYR A 85 11.17 -4.10 -28.24
CA TYR A 85 12.59 -4.02 -28.63
C TYR A 85 13.17 -5.37 -29.03
N ASN A 86 12.86 -6.44 -28.29
CA ASN A 86 13.33 -7.79 -28.59
C ASN A 86 12.84 -8.30 -29.96
N GLU A 87 11.58 -8.05 -30.29
CA GLU A 87 10.96 -8.42 -31.57
C GLU A 87 11.27 -7.43 -32.70
N LYS A 88 12.14 -6.44 -32.47
CA LYS A 88 12.57 -5.44 -33.46
C LYS A 88 11.42 -4.65 -34.09
N ILE A 89 10.33 -4.47 -33.34
CA ILE A 89 9.26 -3.55 -33.70
C ILE A 89 9.75 -2.12 -33.42
N LEU A 90 10.29 -1.90 -32.22
CA LEU A 90 11.06 -0.70 -31.88
C LEU A 90 12.54 -0.91 -32.25
N ILE A 91 13.00 -0.20 -33.28
CA ILE A 91 14.42 -0.22 -33.70
C ILE A 91 15.02 1.16 -33.51
N GLU A 92 16.05 1.27 -32.68
CA GLU A 92 16.75 2.54 -32.42
C GLU A 92 17.16 3.24 -33.72
N GLY A 93 16.84 4.53 -33.83
CA GLY A 93 17.13 5.35 -35.00
C GLY A 93 16.07 5.31 -36.11
N ARG A 94 15.14 4.34 -36.11
CA ARG A 94 14.01 4.27 -37.04
C ARG A 94 13.07 5.46 -36.84
N GLY A 95 12.47 5.97 -37.92
CA GLY A 95 11.50 7.06 -37.86
C GLY A 95 10.20 6.64 -37.14
N GLY A 96 9.58 7.58 -36.41
CA GLY A 96 8.32 7.31 -35.71
C GLY A 96 7.18 6.90 -36.64
N SER A 97 7.04 7.53 -37.82
CA SER A 97 6.01 7.19 -38.81
C SER A 97 6.21 5.79 -39.41
N GLU A 98 7.44 5.43 -39.77
CA GLU A 98 7.79 4.09 -40.26
C GLU A 98 7.46 3.02 -39.21
N THR A 99 7.75 3.31 -37.94
CA THR A 99 7.45 2.42 -36.81
C THR A 99 5.94 2.27 -36.61
N SER A 100 5.16 3.36 -36.73
CA SER A 100 3.69 3.32 -36.66
C SER A 100 3.10 2.43 -37.74
N SER A 101 3.52 2.62 -39.00
CA SER A 101 3.00 1.83 -40.13
C SER A 101 3.32 0.34 -39.99
N LEU A 102 4.51 0.00 -39.47
CA LEU A 102 4.85 -1.39 -39.16
C LEU A 102 3.93 -1.94 -38.07
N ALA A 103 3.80 -1.24 -36.94
CA ALA A 103 2.99 -1.70 -35.81
C ALA A 103 1.51 -1.88 -36.19
N GLU A 104 0.95 -0.98 -36.99
CA GLU A 104 -0.42 -1.11 -37.52
C GLU A 104 -0.59 -2.36 -38.40
N SER A 105 0.43 -2.70 -39.21
CA SER A 105 0.42 -3.91 -40.04
C SER A 105 0.48 -5.16 -39.17
N GLU A 106 1.43 -5.23 -38.24
CA GLU A 106 1.61 -6.35 -37.32
C GLU A 106 0.36 -6.58 -36.44
N HIS A 107 -0.30 -5.49 -36.02
CA HIS A 107 -1.53 -5.58 -35.23
C HIS A 107 -2.72 -6.10 -36.05
N LYS A 108 -2.88 -5.63 -37.30
CA LYS A 108 -3.93 -6.13 -38.23
C LYS A 108 -3.75 -7.61 -38.57
N GLU A 109 -2.50 -8.05 -38.67
CA GLU A 109 -2.16 -9.46 -38.89
C GLU A 109 -2.27 -10.31 -37.61
N SER A 110 -2.62 -9.71 -36.47
CA SER A 110 -2.67 -10.35 -35.14
C SER A 110 -1.32 -10.90 -34.65
N ASN A 111 -0.21 -10.41 -35.20
CA ASN A 111 1.15 -10.78 -34.75
C ASN A 111 1.49 -10.11 -33.40
N ILE A 112 0.87 -8.96 -33.10
CA ILE A 112 0.94 -8.33 -31.78
C ILE A 112 -0.45 -8.14 -31.15
N PRO A 113 -0.65 -8.55 -29.88
CA PRO A 113 -1.87 -8.26 -29.14
C PRO A 113 -2.11 -6.76 -28.96
N ASN A 114 -3.38 -6.40 -28.72
CA ASN A 114 -3.82 -5.02 -28.56
C ASN A 114 -3.07 -4.26 -27.45
N ASN A 115 -2.73 -4.92 -26.34
CA ASN A 115 -2.01 -4.27 -25.25
C ASN A 115 -0.62 -3.77 -25.67
N LEU A 116 0.13 -4.52 -26.50
CA LEU A 116 1.42 -4.10 -27.05
C LEU A 116 1.25 -2.96 -28.05
N TYR A 117 0.22 -3.04 -28.88
CA TYR A 117 -0.09 -1.99 -29.86
C TYR A 117 -0.39 -0.66 -29.15
N VAL A 118 -1.25 -0.67 -28.13
CA VAL A 118 -1.57 0.52 -27.31
C VAL A 118 -0.32 1.08 -26.61
N THR A 119 0.53 0.22 -26.03
CA THR A 119 1.81 0.66 -25.46
C THR A 119 2.66 1.40 -26.49
N LEU A 120 2.80 0.83 -27.70
CA LEU A 120 3.59 1.43 -28.77
C LEU A 120 2.98 2.75 -29.24
N GLU A 121 1.68 2.78 -29.52
CA GLU A 121 0.95 3.96 -29.98
C GLU A 121 1.15 5.15 -29.05
N PHE A 122 1.08 4.94 -27.74
CA PHE A 122 1.27 6.01 -26.75
C PHE A 122 2.73 6.38 -26.50
N LEU A 123 3.68 5.54 -26.91
CA LEU A 123 5.11 5.86 -26.90
C LEU A 123 5.56 6.68 -28.12
N LEU A 124 4.96 6.45 -29.29
CA LEU A 124 5.37 7.11 -30.54
C LEU A 124 5.43 8.64 -30.49
N PRO A 125 4.53 9.37 -29.79
CA PRO A 125 4.61 10.83 -29.68
C PRO A 125 5.92 11.34 -29.06
N TYR A 126 6.66 10.50 -28.33
CA TYR A 126 7.96 10.84 -27.74
C TYR A 126 9.13 10.64 -28.71
N PHE A 127 8.87 10.10 -29.90
CA PHE A 127 9.89 9.70 -30.86
C PHE A 127 9.75 10.46 -32.19
N VAL A 128 10.70 11.37 -32.47
CA VAL A 128 11.00 11.72 -33.87
C VAL A 128 11.71 10.53 -34.54
N LYS A 129 12.64 9.93 -33.79
CA LYS A 129 13.24 8.63 -34.04
C LYS A 129 13.13 7.80 -32.77
N VAL A 130 12.92 6.50 -32.93
CA VAL A 130 12.93 5.53 -31.83
C VAL A 130 14.26 5.63 -31.10
N ARG A 131 14.22 5.67 -29.77
CA ARG A 131 15.40 5.79 -28.90
C ARG A 131 15.89 4.39 -28.50
N SER A 132 16.99 4.31 -27.74
CA SER A 132 17.35 3.06 -27.07
C SER A 132 16.35 2.71 -25.98
N GLU A 133 16.24 1.42 -25.66
CA GLU A 133 15.37 0.91 -24.58
C GLU A 133 15.57 1.66 -23.27
N LYS A 134 16.83 1.81 -22.82
CA LYS A 134 17.16 2.55 -21.59
C LYS A 134 16.72 4.02 -21.66
N THR A 135 16.83 4.67 -22.81
CA THR A 135 16.35 6.05 -22.98
C THR A 135 14.83 6.13 -22.89
N THR A 136 14.12 5.16 -23.49
CA THR A 136 12.65 5.05 -23.36
C THR A 136 12.24 4.83 -21.90
N GLN A 137 12.90 3.91 -21.19
CA GLN A 137 12.67 3.69 -19.75
C GLN A 137 12.89 4.98 -18.95
N ASN A 138 13.95 5.74 -19.22
CA ASN A 138 14.22 7.02 -18.55
C ASN A 138 13.15 8.08 -18.85
N ILE A 139 12.59 8.12 -20.07
CA ILE A 139 11.47 9.02 -20.40
C ILE A 139 10.25 8.64 -19.58
N LEU A 140 9.90 7.35 -19.53
CA LEU A 140 8.75 6.87 -18.74
C LEU A 140 8.92 7.10 -17.26
N LYS A 141 10.14 6.97 -16.74
CA LYS A 141 10.44 7.27 -15.35
C LYS A 141 10.17 8.74 -15.04
N LYS A 142 10.58 9.66 -15.92
CA LYS A 142 10.25 11.10 -15.78
C LYS A 142 8.75 11.37 -15.84
N GLN A 143 8.03 10.66 -16.72
CA GLN A 143 6.56 10.76 -16.77
C GLN A 143 5.90 10.20 -15.51
N LEU A 144 6.45 9.15 -14.90
CA LEU A 144 5.95 8.58 -13.64
C LEU A 144 6.12 9.55 -12.48
N LEU A 145 7.26 10.25 -12.41
CA LEU A 145 7.49 11.28 -11.39
C LEU A 145 6.45 12.41 -11.46
N ILE A 146 5.95 12.75 -12.66
CA ILE A 146 4.87 13.74 -12.82
C ILE A 146 3.55 13.19 -12.25
N LEU A 147 3.22 11.93 -12.54
CA LEU A 147 2.03 11.26 -12.02
C LEU A 147 2.05 11.20 -10.48
N GLU A 148 3.21 10.90 -9.89
CA GLU A 148 3.43 10.87 -8.45
C GLU A 148 3.28 12.26 -7.80
N ASP A 149 3.82 13.29 -8.45
CA ASP A 149 3.68 14.68 -8.02
C ASP A 149 2.21 15.13 -8.04
N ASP A 150 1.45 14.72 -9.05
CA ASP A 150 0.02 15.00 -9.14
C ASP A 150 -0.79 14.21 -8.09
N PHE A 151 -0.43 12.94 -7.84
CA PHE A 151 -1.03 12.16 -6.73
C PHE A 151 -0.73 12.80 -5.37
N ARG A 152 0.50 13.30 -5.16
CA ARG A 152 0.84 14.09 -3.97
C ARG A 152 -0.05 15.31 -3.83
N LYS A 153 -0.23 16.10 -4.91
CA LYS A 153 -1.11 17.29 -4.89
C LYS A 153 -2.55 16.92 -4.58
N TYR A 154 -3.05 15.84 -5.14
CA TYR A 154 -4.37 15.32 -4.86
C TYR A 154 -4.53 14.97 -3.37
N LEU A 155 -3.66 14.13 -2.83
CA LEU A 155 -3.69 13.76 -1.42
C LEU A 155 -3.58 14.99 -0.51
N LEU A 156 -2.70 15.95 -0.83
CA LEU A 156 -2.62 17.23 -0.14
C LEU A 156 -3.93 18.02 -0.22
N SER A 157 -4.66 17.97 -1.33
CA SER A 157 -5.95 18.67 -1.48
C SER A 157 -7.04 18.12 -0.56
N ILE A 158 -6.97 16.83 -0.22
CA ILE A 158 -7.93 16.15 0.68
C ILE A 158 -7.40 16.00 2.12
N THR A 159 -6.16 16.41 2.40
CA THR A 159 -5.52 16.36 3.73
C THR A 159 -5.02 17.72 4.23
N LYS A 160 -5.23 18.82 3.50
CA LYS A 160 -4.66 20.12 3.89
C LYS A 160 -5.40 20.75 5.06
N ASN A 161 -4.57 21.33 5.91
CA ASN A 161 -4.89 21.93 7.19
C ASN A 161 -5.35 23.39 6.98
N ASN A 162 -6.58 23.60 6.49
CA ASN A 162 -7.25 24.87 6.74
C ASN A 162 -7.86 24.77 8.14
N ALA A 163 -7.66 25.78 9.00
CA ALA A 163 -8.09 25.75 10.40
C ALA A 163 -9.61 25.50 10.60
N ASP A 164 -10.38 25.65 9.51
CA ASP A 164 -11.84 25.43 9.45
C ASP A 164 -12.24 24.17 8.64
N ASP A 165 -11.29 23.35 8.17
CA ASP A 165 -11.62 22.13 7.40
C ASP A 165 -12.01 20.99 8.33
N GLU A 166 -13.32 20.84 8.52
CA GLU A 166 -13.96 19.76 9.26
C GLU A 166 -13.51 18.37 8.77
N THR A 167 -13.18 18.21 7.49
CA THR A 167 -12.78 16.93 6.89
C THR A 167 -11.41 16.50 7.37
N TYR A 168 -10.42 17.40 7.30
CA TYR A 168 -9.07 17.11 7.79
C TYR A 168 -9.08 16.83 9.28
N TYR A 169 -9.85 17.63 10.05
CA TYR A 169 -9.94 17.42 11.48
C TYR A 169 -10.53 16.05 11.81
N LYS A 170 -11.62 15.63 11.14
CA LYS A 170 -12.16 14.28 11.30
C LYS A 170 -11.14 13.19 10.98
N TYR A 171 -10.42 13.30 9.87
CA TYR A 171 -9.38 12.34 9.51
C TYR A 171 -8.25 12.27 10.55
N TYR A 172 -7.76 13.42 11.01
CA TYR A 172 -6.75 13.52 12.08
C TYR A 172 -7.18 12.79 13.34
N MET A 173 -8.44 12.98 13.74
CA MET A 173 -8.97 12.39 14.97
C MET A 173 -9.15 10.88 14.83
N LYS A 174 -9.76 10.44 13.73
CA LYS A 174 -10.02 9.02 13.44
C LYS A 174 -8.73 8.23 13.34
N SER A 175 -7.74 8.76 12.62
CA SER A 175 -6.42 8.12 12.46
C SER A 175 -5.68 7.99 13.80
N LYS A 176 -5.73 9.00 14.67
CA LYS A 176 -5.16 8.91 16.02
C LYS A 176 -5.84 7.83 16.87
N VAL A 177 -7.17 7.82 16.90
CA VAL A 177 -7.94 6.81 17.66
C VAL A 177 -7.65 5.40 17.13
N LEU A 178 -7.69 5.23 15.80
CA LEU A 178 -7.45 3.93 15.17
C LEU A 178 -6.03 3.42 15.40
N ASN A 179 -5.02 4.27 15.24
CA ASN A 179 -3.63 3.90 15.50
C ASN A 179 -3.43 3.47 16.96
N LYS A 180 -4.00 4.21 17.92
CA LYS A 180 -3.90 3.86 19.34
C LYS A 180 -4.68 2.60 19.69
N TYR A 181 -5.84 2.37 19.09
CA TYR A 181 -6.57 1.11 19.20
C TYR A 181 -5.69 -0.08 18.78
N ILE A 182 -5.06 0.01 17.60
CA ILE A 182 -4.18 -1.05 17.06
C ILE A 182 -2.99 -1.29 18.00
N GLN A 183 -2.33 -0.23 18.50
CA GLN A 183 -1.20 -0.35 19.44
C GLN A 183 -1.60 -1.10 20.71
N LEU A 184 -2.80 -0.84 21.25
CA LEU A 184 -3.21 -1.34 22.56
C LEU A 184 -3.93 -2.69 22.52
N CYS A 185 -4.52 -3.07 21.39
CA CYS A 185 -5.24 -4.34 21.25
C CYS A 185 -4.27 -5.54 21.29
N ASN A 186 -4.36 -6.41 22.31
CA ASN A 186 -3.41 -7.52 22.52
C ASN A 186 -4.09 -8.89 22.73
N SER A 187 -5.15 -9.22 21.98
CA SER A 187 -5.85 -10.53 21.96
C SER A 187 -6.65 -10.95 23.22
N SER A 188 -6.71 -10.13 24.28
CA SER A 188 -7.65 -10.35 25.40
C SER A 188 -8.89 -9.45 25.26
N GLU A 189 -10.08 -10.05 25.10
CA GLU A 189 -11.37 -9.35 24.92
C GLU A 189 -11.64 -8.27 25.99
N SER A 190 -11.16 -8.48 27.23
CA SER A 190 -11.38 -7.56 28.36
C SER A 190 -10.70 -6.20 28.22
N HIS A 191 -9.60 -6.08 27.46
CA HIS A 191 -8.87 -4.83 27.31
C HIS A 191 -9.43 -3.92 26.20
N ASN A 192 -10.13 -4.52 25.22
CA ASN A 192 -10.66 -3.82 24.05
C ASN A 192 -11.98 -3.10 24.35
N SER A 193 -12.88 -3.73 25.11
CA SER A 193 -14.16 -3.14 25.52
C SER A 193 -13.99 -1.96 26.49
N ASP A 194 -13.03 -2.06 27.41
CA ASP A 194 -12.64 -0.94 28.29
C ASP A 194 -12.16 0.27 27.48
N LEU A 195 -11.43 0.06 26.38
CA LEU A 195 -10.91 1.14 25.55
C LEU A 195 -12.00 1.87 24.76
N VAL A 196 -12.91 1.13 24.13
CA VAL A 196 -14.09 1.71 23.46
C VAL A 196 -14.95 2.46 24.46
N SER A 197 -15.25 1.86 25.62
CA SER A 197 -16.05 2.53 26.65
C SER A 197 -15.38 3.77 27.25
N LYS A 198 -14.05 3.79 27.40
CA LYS A 198 -13.31 4.99 27.84
C LYS A 198 -13.42 6.11 26.80
N LEU A 199 -13.31 5.79 25.51
CA LEU A 199 -13.52 6.75 24.41
C LEU A 199 -14.96 7.28 24.37
N GLU A 200 -15.96 6.44 24.64
CA GLU A 200 -17.38 6.81 24.69
C GLU A 200 -17.75 7.65 25.93
N ASN A 201 -17.21 7.29 27.10
CA ASN A 201 -17.50 7.94 28.38
C ASN A 201 -16.82 9.29 28.51
N THR A 202 -15.64 9.46 27.90
CA THR A 202 -15.16 10.80 27.60
C THR A 202 -16.12 11.39 26.58
N THR A 203 -16.94 12.34 26.99
CA THR A 203 -17.89 13.13 26.18
C THR A 203 -17.17 13.99 25.13
N ILE A 204 -16.44 13.32 24.27
CA ILE A 204 -15.52 13.86 23.30
C ILE A 204 -16.37 14.07 22.05
N PHE A 205 -16.92 15.28 21.97
CA PHE A 205 -17.10 16.03 20.73
C PHE A 205 -18.40 15.79 19.94
N LYS A 206 -19.54 16.07 20.58
CA LYS A 206 -20.74 16.52 19.83
C LYS A 206 -20.50 17.78 18.97
N HIS A 207 -19.41 18.51 19.25
CA HIS A 207 -18.88 19.63 18.47
C HIS A 207 -17.35 19.50 18.35
N SER A 208 -16.78 19.82 17.18
CA SER A 208 -15.32 19.80 16.93
C SER A 208 -14.58 20.62 17.99
N PRO A 209 -13.93 20.00 18.97
CA PRO A 209 -13.21 20.70 20.02
C PRO A 209 -11.96 21.35 19.41
N PRO A 210 -11.30 22.23 20.16
CA PRO A 210 -9.93 22.59 19.84
C PRO A 210 -9.05 21.34 19.84
N LYS A 211 -8.27 21.14 18.76
CA LYS A 211 -7.30 20.05 18.56
C LYS A 211 -6.51 19.67 19.82
N LYS A 212 -6.04 20.68 20.56
CA LYS A 212 -5.30 20.53 21.81
C LYS A 212 -6.06 19.73 22.88
N LYS A 213 -7.36 20.00 23.06
CA LYS A 213 -8.17 19.31 24.06
C LYS A 213 -8.34 17.84 23.73
N PHE A 214 -8.50 17.51 22.45
CA PHE A 214 -8.50 16.11 22.01
C PHE A 214 -7.17 15.43 22.32
N ASP A 215 -6.05 16.06 21.93
CA ASP A 215 -4.73 15.48 22.16
C ASP A 215 -4.46 15.22 23.64
N GLU A 216 -4.88 16.15 24.52
CA GLU A 216 -4.79 16.00 25.97
C GLU A 216 -5.62 14.83 26.48
N THR A 217 -6.90 14.74 26.10
CA THR A 217 -7.76 13.64 26.60
C THR A 217 -7.33 12.29 26.05
N LEU A 218 -6.92 12.22 24.78
CA LEU A 218 -6.40 10.99 24.19
C LEU A 218 -5.12 10.53 24.91
N SER A 219 -4.24 11.48 25.26
CA SER A 219 -3.03 11.18 26.03
C SER A 219 -3.34 10.66 27.44
N GLU A 220 -4.35 11.20 28.10
CA GLU A 220 -4.80 10.74 29.42
C GLU A 220 -5.34 9.30 29.37
N ILE A 221 -6.19 8.98 28.39
CA ILE A 221 -6.73 7.62 28.20
C ILE A 221 -5.61 6.59 28.03
N TYR A 222 -4.50 6.96 27.37
CA TYR A 222 -3.46 6.02 26.98
C TYR A 222 -2.20 5.98 27.86
N LYS A 223 -2.00 6.98 28.75
CA LYS A 223 -0.89 6.95 29.73
C LYS A 223 -0.91 5.73 30.65
N GLU A 224 -2.08 5.15 30.89
CA GLU A 224 -2.24 3.99 31.77
C GLU A 224 -1.82 2.65 31.14
N LYS A 225 -1.69 2.57 29.80
CA LYS A 225 -1.58 1.26 29.09
C LYS A 225 -0.30 1.05 28.26
N ASN A 226 0.52 2.06 28.01
CA ASN A 226 1.54 1.95 26.95
C ASN A 226 2.99 1.94 27.49
N SER A 227 3.51 0.73 27.76
CA SER A 227 4.95 0.50 27.92
C SER A 227 5.58 -0.23 26.73
N ASN A 228 4.80 -0.53 25.69
CA ASN A 228 5.22 -1.35 24.56
C ASN A 228 6.18 -0.60 23.62
N GLU A 229 7.17 -1.31 23.11
CA GLU A 229 8.00 -0.84 22.02
C GLU A 229 7.25 -1.06 20.70
N ASN A 230 6.98 0.02 19.96
CA ASN A 230 6.23 -0.02 18.71
C ASN A 230 7.14 0.31 17.53
N LEU A 231 7.35 -0.64 16.63
CA LEU A 231 7.93 -0.47 15.31
C LEU A 231 6.78 -0.39 14.31
N VAL A 232 6.70 0.68 13.52
CA VAL A 232 5.61 0.88 12.55
C VAL A 232 6.14 0.91 11.13
N LEU A 233 5.78 -0.09 10.33
CA LEU A 233 6.03 -0.13 8.90
C LEU A 233 4.79 0.37 8.16
N ILE A 234 4.94 1.46 7.42
CA ILE A 234 3.81 2.11 6.74
C ILE A 234 3.92 2.01 5.23
N PHE A 235 2.80 1.62 4.64
CA PHE A 235 2.50 1.56 3.21
C PHE A 235 1.39 2.56 2.86
N ILE A 236 1.35 3.67 3.59
CA ILE A 236 0.49 4.81 3.31
C ILE A 236 1.36 6.02 2.98
N TYR A 237 0.78 6.97 2.25
CA TYR A 237 1.46 8.20 1.86
C TYR A 237 1.32 9.30 2.91
N THR A 238 0.26 9.21 3.71
CA THR A 238 -0.12 10.17 4.75
C THR A 238 0.66 9.96 6.05
N LYS A 239 0.50 10.92 6.96
CA LYS A 239 1.16 10.89 8.27
C LYS A 239 0.39 10.01 9.24
N VAL A 240 1.08 9.09 9.91
CA VAL A 240 0.59 8.42 11.13
C VAL A 240 1.06 9.22 12.35
N TRP A 241 0.14 9.56 13.25
CA TRP A 241 0.45 10.32 14.46
C TRP A 241 0.77 9.42 15.65
N ASP A 242 1.50 9.97 16.63
CA ASP A 242 1.81 9.32 17.91
C ASP A 242 2.60 8.00 17.77
N VAL A 243 3.59 8.01 16.88
CA VAL A 243 4.52 6.93 16.54
C VAL A 243 5.94 7.48 16.43
N GLU A 244 6.92 6.77 16.99
CA GLU A 244 8.33 7.22 17.02
C GLU A 244 9.21 6.42 16.06
N ASN A 245 9.15 5.08 16.10
CA ASN A 245 9.94 4.23 15.22
C ASN A 245 9.15 3.86 13.96
N VAL A 246 9.21 4.71 12.94
CA VAL A 246 8.47 4.54 11.69
C VAL A 246 9.41 4.32 10.51
N ARG A 247 9.05 3.39 9.62
CA ARG A 247 9.65 3.28 8.28
C ARG A 247 8.54 3.34 7.23
N ASN A 248 8.68 4.27 6.28
CA ASN A 248 7.74 4.42 5.17
C ASN A 248 8.33 3.81 3.89
N ILE A 249 7.57 2.91 3.27
CA ILE A 249 7.98 2.21 2.03
C ILE A 249 7.59 2.98 0.78
N HIS A 250 6.49 3.73 0.80
CA HIS A 250 5.97 4.47 -0.36
C HIS A 250 6.42 5.94 -0.39
N GLY A 251 7.27 6.35 0.54
CA GLY A 251 7.56 7.77 0.78
C GLY A 251 6.35 8.51 1.36
N ASP A 252 6.52 9.79 1.65
CA ASP A 252 5.56 10.57 2.41
C ASP A 252 5.21 11.91 1.75
N LEU A 253 4.02 12.40 2.10
CA LEU A 253 3.49 13.68 1.61
C LEU A 253 4.34 14.88 2.05
N ASP A 254 4.94 14.86 3.24
CA ASP A 254 5.64 16.00 3.83
C ASP A 254 6.98 16.26 3.12
N ASN A 255 7.74 15.19 2.83
CA ASN A 255 8.99 15.22 2.07
C ASN A 255 8.76 15.23 0.55
N GLY A 256 7.55 14.94 0.11
CA GLY A 256 7.14 14.98 -1.29
C GLY A 256 7.77 13.91 -2.17
N ASN A 257 8.19 12.79 -1.58
CA ASN A 257 8.93 11.71 -2.21
C ASN A 257 8.06 10.46 -2.44
N ILE A 258 6.83 10.66 -2.92
CA ILE A 258 5.88 9.58 -3.28
C ILE A 258 6.53 8.57 -4.24
N ILE A 259 6.35 7.28 -3.94
CA ILE A 259 6.88 6.16 -4.71
C ILE A 259 5.74 5.26 -5.18
N PHE A 260 5.46 5.33 -6.49
CA PHE A 260 4.91 4.22 -7.24
C PHE A 260 6.06 3.35 -7.75
N GLY A 261 5.94 2.05 -7.56
CA GLY A 261 6.99 1.15 -8.00
C GLY A 261 6.54 -0.30 -7.96
N ILE A 262 7.31 -1.14 -8.63
CA ILE A 262 7.08 -2.58 -8.60
C ILE A 262 7.95 -3.23 -7.53
N ASP A 263 7.53 -4.41 -7.10
CA ASP A 263 8.35 -5.26 -6.25
C ASP A 263 9.67 -5.63 -6.95
N TYR A 264 10.77 -5.60 -6.21
CA TYR A 264 12.11 -5.87 -6.75
C TYR A 264 12.21 -7.31 -7.29
N ASP A 265 11.58 -8.28 -6.64
CA ASP A 265 11.59 -9.68 -7.08
C ASP A 265 10.91 -9.89 -8.43
N LYS A 266 9.95 -9.02 -8.78
CA LYS A 266 9.31 -9.04 -10.10
C LYS A 266 10.27 -8.62 -11.22
N LEU A 267 11.39 -7.95 -10.91
CA LEU A 267 12.40 -7.61 -11.92
C LEU A 267 13.23 -8.82 -12.35
N ASN A 268 13.65 -9.65 -11.41
CA ASN A 268 14.57 -10.77 -11.67
C ASN A 268 13.96 -11.85 -12.58
N ASN A 269 12.64 -12.02 -12.54
CA ASN A 269 11.94 -13.09 -13.26
C ASN A 269 11.31 -12.64 -14.58
N ASN A 270 11.25 -11.33 -14.86
CA ASN A 270 10.48 -10.81 -16.00
C ASN A 270 11.32 -10.08 -17.06
N PHE A 271 12.59 -9.77 -16.80
CA PHE A 271 13.41 -8.93 -17.68
C PHE A 271 14.79 -9.51 -17.90
N LYS A 272 15.31 -9.36 -19.13
CA LYS A 272 16.73 -9.57 -19.45
C LYS A 272 17.56 -8.38 -18.99
N ASN A 273 17.05 -7.17 -19.21
CA ASN A 273 17.66 -5.91 -18.78
C ASN A 273 16.75 -5.22 -17.77
N ALA A 274 16.87 -5.62 -16.50
CA ALA A 274 15.95 -5.18 -15.45
C ALA A 274 15.89 -3.64 -15.29
N PRO A 275 14.70 -3.01 -15.41
CA PRO A 275 14.51 -1.58 -15.17
C PRO A 275 14.48 -1.26 -13.66
N ILE A 276 15.62 -1.44 -12.98
CA ILE A 276 15.74 -1.39 -11.51
C ILE A 276 15.21 -0.09 -10.88
N GLU A 277 15.29 1.03 -11.59
CA GLU A 277 14.83 2.36 -11.17
C GLU A 277 13.30 2.46 -10.97
N PHE A 278 12.53 1.48 -11.45
CA PHE A 278 11.10 1.37 -11.23
C PHE A 278 10.73 0.53 -10.00
N SER A 279 11.70 -0.13 -9.35
CA SER A 279 11.41 -0.89 -8.13
C SER A 279 11.30 0.01 -6.90
N LYS A 280 10.40 -0.36 -5.98
CA LYS A 280 10.25 0.33 -4.69
C LYS A 280 11.56 0.34 -3.91
N SER A 281 12.19 -0.84 -3.75
CA SER A 281 13.40 -0.99 -2.94
C SER A 281 14.57 -0.14 -3.44
N TYR A 282 14.78 -0.05 -4.76
CA TYR A 282 15.79 0.83 -5.33
C TYR A 282 15.52 2.29 -4.98
N ARG A 283 14.26 2.74 -5.08
CA ARG A 283 13.89 4.13 -4.82
C ARG A 283 13.92 4.51 -3.34
N VAL A 284 13.55 3.58 -2.46
CA VAL A 284 13.69 3.74 -1.01
C VAL A 284 15.18 3.91 -0.65
N LEU A 285 16.06 3.12 -1.27
CA LEU A 285 17.51 3.25 -1.12
C LEU A 285 18.04 4.59 -1.67
N GLU A 286 17.60 4.99 -2.87
CA GLU A 286 17.99 6.26 -3.51
C GLU A 286 17.58 7.48 -2.68
N ASN A 287 16.44 7.43 -2.00
CA ASN A 287 15.98 8.48 -1.10
C ASN A 287 16.84 8.63 0.18
N GLY A 288 17.84 7.79 0.39
CA GLY A 288 18.81 7.95 1.48
C GLY A 288 18.24 7.74 2.88
N LEU A 289 17.13 7.00 3.00
CA LEU A 289 16.48 6.71 4.27
C LEU A 289 17.34 5.75 5.12
N THR A 290 18.32 6.28 5.83
CA THR A 290 19.02 5.55 6.90
C THR A 290 18.14 5.56 8.15
N SER A 291 17.49 4.45 8.45
CA SER A 291 16.71 4.30 9.69
C SER A 291 17.30 3.18 10.55
N THR A 292 17.30 3.38 11.87
CA THR A 292 17.60 2.34 12.88
C THR A 292 16.48 1.31 13.02
N PHE A 293 15.52 1.32 12.10
CA PHE A 293 14.38 0.43 12.08
C PHE A 293 14.85 -0.98 11.73
N ASP A 294 14.75 -1.88 12.69
CA ASP A 294 15.20 -3.26 12.60
C ASP A 294 14.04 -4.20 12.92
N ILE A 295 13.79 -5.15 12.03
CA ILE A 295 12.80 -6.20 12.23
C ILE A 295 13.60 -7.44 12.60
N SER A 296 13.53 -7.80 13.88
CA SER A 296 14.35 -8.85 14.46
C SER A 296 13.50 -9.93 15.14
N SER A 297 14.11 -11.07 15.41
CA SER A 297 13.44 -12.26 15.98
C SER A 297 12.90 -12.09 17.40
N ASP A 298 13.16 -10.96 18.06
CA ASP A 298 12.65 -10.62 19.39
C ASP A 298 11.29 -9.90 19.36
N ILE A 299 10.71 -9.68 18.17
CA ILE A 299 9.32 -9.18 18.03
C ILE A 299 8.35 -10.19 18.64
N ASP A 300 7.58 -9.76 19.63
CA ASP A 300 6.57 -10.59 20.30
C ASP A 300 5.31 -10.75 19.45
N ILE A 301 4.89 -9.67 18.76
CA ILE A 301 3.65 -9.65 17.98
C ILE A 301 3.77 -8.76 16.74
N ILE A 302 3.26 -9.25 15.62
CA ILE A 302 3.04 -8.52 14.37
C ILE A 302 1.55 -8.20 14.26
N LYS A 303 1.21 -6.95 13.96
CA LYS A 303 -0.16 -6.43 13.83
C LYS A 303 -0.33 -5.81 12.46
N ILE A 304 -1.27 -6.29 11.66
CA ILE A 304 -1.43 -5.86 10.26
C ILE A 304 -2.84 -5.29 10.08
N TYR A 305 -2.94 -4.08 9.55
CA TYR A 305 -4.22 -3.45 9.23
C TYR A 305 -4.17 -2.68 7.91
N GLY A 306 -5.17 -2.87 7.06
CA GLY A 306 -5.35 -2.11 5.83
C GLY A 306 -4.27 -2.31 4.75
N HIS A 307 -3.31 -3.23 4.96
CA HIS A 307 -2.35 -3.63 3.94
C HIS A 307 -2.94 -4.72 3.05
N GLY A 308 -2.65 -4.67 1.75
CA GLY A 308 -3.16 -5.67 0.80
C GLY A 308 -2.66 -7.06 1.16
N LEU A 309 -3.51 -8.08 0.99
CA LEU A 309 -3.14 -9.50 1.18
C LEU A 309 -2.82 -10.20 -0.16
N GLY A 310 -2.74 -9.41 -1.25
CA GLY A 310 -2.48 -9.89 -2.60
C GLY A 310 -0.99 -9.98 -2.95
N LYS A 311 -0.71 -10.35 -4.21
CA LYS A 311 0.66 -10.60 -4.70
C LYS A 311 1.51 -9.34 -4.92
N ALA A 312 0.94 -8.14 -4.87
CA ALA A 312 1.66 -6.91 -5.19
C ALA A 312 2.80 -6.60 -4.22
N ASP A 313 2.56 -6.82 -2.92
CA ASP A 313 3.47 -6.50 -1.81
C ASP A 313 3.90 -7.75 -1.03
N TYR A 314 3.78 -8.93 -1.64
CA TYR A 314 4.07 -10.20 -0.96
C TYR A 314 5.50 -10.29 -0.41
N SER A 315 6.51 -9.75 -1.11
CA SER A 315 7.91 -9.78 -0.68
C SER A 315 8.14 -9.11 0.68
N TYR A 316 7.33 -8.12 1.05
CA TYR A 316 7.38 -7.50 2.37
C TYR A 316 6.89 -8.44 3.46
N TYR A 317 5.78 -9.15 3.25
CA TYR A 317 5.32 -10.16 4.21
C TYR A 317 6.35 -11.28 4.37
N GLN A 318 6.89 -11.78 3.25
CA GLN A 318 7.93 -12.80 3.30
C GLN A 318 9.13 -12.33 4.12
N SER A 319 9.66 -11.12 3.83
CA SER A 319 10.80 -10.56 4.55
C SER A 319 10.52 -10.40 6.06
N ILE A 320 9.31 -9.96 6.43
CA ILE A 320 8.89 -9.82 7.83
C ILE A 320 8.84 -11.19 8.51
N PHE A 321 8.22 -12.18 7.88
CA PHE A 321 8.04 -13.52 8.45
C PHE A 321 9.35 -14.31 8.54
N ASP A 322 10.25 -14.13 7.57
CA ASP A 322 11.61 -14.67 7.59
C ASP A 322 12.41 -14.06 8.75
N SER A 323 12.32 -12.75 8.95
CA SER A 323 13.06 -12.02 10.00
C SER A 323 12.72 -12.49 11.41
N VAL A 324 11.50 -12.98 11.64
CA VAL A 324 11.04 -13.50 12.93
C VAL A 324 11.07 -15.03 13.03
N ASP A 325 11.53 -15.73 11.98
CA ASP A 325 11.41 -17.19 11.81
C ASP A 325 10.02 -17.67 12.19
N LEU A 326 8.99 -17.21 11.46
CA LEU A 326 7.59 -17.41 11.86
C LEU A 326 7.23 -18.88 12.16
N TYR A 327 7.88 -19.84 11.50
CA TYR A 327 7.63 -21.27 11.74
C TYR A 327 8.17 -21.75 13.10
N HIS A 328 9.45 -21.53 13.41
CA HIS A 328 10.07 -22.03 14.65
C HIS A 328 10.03 -21.03 15.82
N GLY A 329 9.83 -19.74 15.51
CA GLY A 329 9.77 -18.64 16.45
C GLY A 329 8.51 -18.62 17.30
N LYS A 330 8.42 -17.62 18.19
CA LYS A 330 7.30 -17.45 19.12
C LYS A 330 6.38 -16.28 18.78
N THR A 331 6.74 -15.51 17.76
CA THR A 331 6.01 -14.32 17.33
C THR A 331 4.57 -14.67 16.99
N LYS A 332 3.64 -13.86 17.50
CA LYS A 332 2.22 -13.90 17.13
C LYS A 332 1.97 -12.99 15.94
N VAL A 333 0.99 -13.30 15.12
CA VAL A 333 0.54 -12.49 13.98
C VAL A 333 -0.95 -12.23 14.14
N MET A 334 -1.33 -10.97 14.13
CA MET A 334 -2.69 -10.52 14.30
C MET A 334 -3.08 -9.68 13.09
N PHE A 335 -4.08 -10.16 12.35
CA PHE A 335 -4.66 -9.44 11.23
C PHE A 335 -5.92 -8.75 11.68
N PHE A 336 -6.02 -7.47 11.35
CA PHE A 336 -7.21 -6.68 11.61
C PHE A 336 -7.98 -6.47 10.32
N TRP A 337 -9.31 -6.58 10.42
CA TRP A 337 -10.23 -6.17 9.37
C TRP A 337 -11.29 -5.24 9.95
N SER A 338 -11.98 -4.52 9.09
CA SER A 338 -13.10 -3.68 9.50
C SER A 338 -14.16 -3.69 8.42
N ASP A 339 -15.39 -3.39 8.83
CA ASP A 339 -16.49 -3.19 7.89
C ASP A 339 -16.18 -2.04 6.92
N TYR A 340 -16.64 -2.18 5.67
CA TYR A 340 -16.55 -1.14 4.65
C TYR A 340 -17.79 -1.17 3.76
N LYS A 341 -18.14 -0.01 3.22
CA LYS A 341 -19.41 0.20 2.51
C LYS A 341 -19.59 -0.78 1.34
N ASP A 342 -20.85 -1.14 1.11
CA ASP A 342 -21.33 -1.85 -0.09
C ASP A 342 -21.07 -3.37 -0.15
N LYS A 343 -20.66 -4.00 0.96
CA LYS A 343 -20.64 -5.47 1.10
C LYS A 343 -21.21 -5.94 2.43
N GLU A 344 -21.75 -7.15 2.45
CA GLU A 344 -22.18 -7.77 3.71
C GLU A 344 -20.97 -8.12 4.58
N LYS A 345 -21.05 -7.75 5.86
CA LYS A 345 -20.00 -7.98 6.86
C LYS A 345 -19.49 -9.44 6.89
N GLU A 346 -20.39 -10.41 6.74
CA GLU A 346 -20.03 -11.84 6.70
C GLU A 346 -19.17 -12.18 5.47
N GLN A 347 -19.49 -11.60 4.31
CA GLN A 347 -18.71 -11.80 3.09
C GLN A 347 -17.34 -11.13 3.19
N ILE A 348 -17.25 -9.92 3.77
CA ILE A 348 -15.99 -9.24 4.03
C ILE A 348 -15.09 -10.12 4.90
N HIS A 349 -15.62 -10.66 5.99
CA HIS A 349 -14.88 -11.53 6.88
C HIS A 349 -14.39 -12.80 6.17
N LYS A 350 -15.25 -13.46 5.38
CA LYS A 350 -14.88 -14.66 4.60
C LYS A 350 -13.76 -14.36 3.60
N ASP A 351 -13.89 -13.28 2.82
CA ASP A 351 -12.88 -12.87 1.84
C ASP A 351 -11.54 -12.57 2.54
N PHE A 352 -11.58 -11.91 3.70
CA PHE A 352 -10.40 -11.58 4.47
C PHE A 352 -9.71 -12.82 5.06
N VAL A 353 -10.47 -13.76 5.65
CA VAL A 353 -9.95 -15.04 6.15
C VAL A 353 -9.30 -15.84 5.02
N ASN A 354 -9.93 -15.87 3.84
CA ASN A 354 -9.36 -16.53 2.66
C ASN A 354 -8.05 -15.86 2.22
N GLY A 355 -8.00 -14.53 2.21
CA GLY A 355 -6.78 -13.76 1.90
C GLY A 355 -5.64 -14.06 2.86
N VAL A 356 -5.91 -14.07 4.17
CA VAL A 356 -4.90 -14.41 5.21
C VAL A 356 -4.42 -15.84 5.05
N THR A 357 -5.34 -16.79 4.81
CA THR A 357 -5.00 -18.19 4.59
C THR A 357 -4.06 -18.35 3.40
N ASN A 358 -4.43 -17.76 2.25
CA ASN A 358 -3.62 -17.80 1.04
C ASN A 358 -2.24 -17.17 1.24
N LEU A 359 -2.15 -16.05 1.98
CA LEU A 359 -0.88 -15.39 2.28
C LEU A 359 0.07 -16.32 3.07
N ILE A 360 -0.44 -16.96 4.12
CA ILE A 360 0.34 -17.87 4.98
C ILE A 360 0.72 -19.15 4.21
N GLU A 361 -0.18 -19.69 3.40
CA GLU A 361 0.10 -20.85 2.56
C GLU A 361 1.15 -20.54 1.49
N GLU A 362 1.04 -19.39 0.82
CA GLU A 362 2.02 -18.92 -0.16
C GLU A 362 3.40 -18.78 0.50
N TYR A 363 3.48 -18.18 1.69
CA TYR A 363 4.71 -18.15 2.49
C TYR A 363 5.25 -19.54 2.83
N GLY A 364 4.38 -20.50 3.19
CA GLY A 364 4.78 -21.89 3.37
C GLY A 364 5.43 -22.53 2.13
N THR A 365 5.10 -22.08 0.91
CA THR A 365 5.70 -22.64 -0.32
C THR A 365 7.19 -22.35 -0.46
N THR A 366 7.67 -21.27 0.18
CA THR A 366 9.08 -20.84 0.17
C THR A 366 9.99 -21.77 0.95
N PHE A 367 9.43 -22.62 1.83
CA PHE A 367 10.22 -23.51 2.68
C PHE A 367 10.84 -24.65 1.88
N SER A 368 12.07 -25.00 2.26
CA SER A 368 12.78 -26.18 1.75
C SER A 368 12.07 -27.47 2.19
N ASN A 369 11.63 -27.54 3.46
CA ASN A 369 10.80 -28.61 3.96
C ASN A 369 9.32 -28.36 3.60
N LYS A 370 8.81 -29.13 2.64
CA LYS A 370 7.44 -29.00 2.14
C LYS A 370 6.37 -29.37 3.17
N ASP A 371 6.67 -30.24 4.12
CA ASP A 371 5.73 -30.58 5.20
C ASP A 371 5.64 -29.46 6.24
N HIS A 372 6.75 -28.74 6.49
CA HIS A 372 6.70 -27.53 7.31
C HIS A 372 5.82 -26.48 6.65
N GLY A 373 6.02 -26.24 5.35
CA GLY A 373 5.24 -25.26 4.60
C GLY A 373 3.74 -25.53 4.63
N ARG A 374 3.33 -26.76 4.28
CA ARG A 374 1.91 -27.17 4.25
C ARG A 374 1.21 -27.08 5.61
N ASN A 375 1.95 -27.27 6.71
CA ASN A 375 1.38 -27.30 8.06
C ASN A 375 1.52 -25.97 8.81
N LEU A 376 2.11 -24.92 8.21
CA LEU A 376 2.37 -23.66 8.90
C LEU A 376 1.09 -23.03 9.45
N PHE A 377 0.05 -22.89 8.61
CA PHE A 377 -1.22 -22.31 9.01
C PHE A 377 -1.84 -23.06 10.20
N THR A 378 -1.94 -24.40 10.09
CA THR A 378 -2.45 -25.27 11.17
C THR A 378 -1.62 -25.15 12.45
N LYS A 379 -0.29 -25.09 12.33
CA LYS A 379 0.62 -24.92 13.48
C LYS A 379 0.37 -23.59 14.20
N LEU A 380 0.27 -22.49 13.47
CA LEU A 380 0.01 -21.16 14.05
C LEU A 380 -1.33 -21.13 14.80
N LEU A 381 -2.37 -21.79 14.27
CA LEU A 381 -3.66 -21.90 14.94
C LEU A 381 -3.58 -22.75 16.22
N LEU A 382 -2.97 -23.93 16.16
CA LEU A 382 -2.82 -24.82 17.33
C LEU A 382 -2.04 -24.17 18.47
N GLU A 383 -1.11 -23.27 18.14
CA GLU A 383 -0.28 -22.55 19.10
C GLU A 383 -0.87 -21.19 19.52
N ASN A 384 -2.07 -20.83 19.04
CA ASN A 384 -2.72 -19.53 19.26
C ASN A 384 -1.80 -18.34 18.88
N ARG A 385 -1.05 -18.50 17.79
CA ARG A 385 -0.13 -17.49 17.23
C ARG A 385 -0.67 -16.76 16.02
N LEU A 386 -1.81 -17.15 15.47
CA LEU A 386 -2.50 -16.43 14.40
C LEU A 386 -3.91 -16.04 14.85
N THR A 387 -4.21 -14.74 14.81
CA THR A 387 -5.54 -14.21 15.14
C THR A 387 -6.04 -13.27 14.04
N ILE A 388 -7.35 -13.29 13.83
CA ILE A 388 -8.05 -12.38 12.90
C ILE A 388 -9.11 -11.67 13.75
N GLU A 389 -9.00 -10.34 13.84
CA GLU A 389 -9.84 -9.53 14.73
C GLU A 389 -10.54 -8.42 13.95
N GLU A 390 -11.81 -8.19 14.27
CA GLU A 390 -12.53 -7.04 13.75
C GLU A 390 -12.19 -5.79 14.57
N ILE A 391 -11.89 -4.69 13.88
CA ILE A 391 -11.89 -3.37 14.47
C ILE A 391 -13.30 -2.78 14.33
N PRO A 392 -14.00 -2.45 15.43
CA PRO A 392 -15.34 -1.86 15.38
C PRO A 392 -15.25 -0.37 15.04
N VAL A 393 -14.84 -0.06 13.80
CA VAL A 393 -14.59 1.31 13.32
C VAL A 393 -15.81 2.22 13.48
N ASN A 394 -17.02 1.70 13.30
CA ASN A 394 -18.26 2.47 13.47
C ASN A 394 -18.48 2.91 14.93
N GLU A 395 -18.13 2.06 15.91
CA GLU A 395 -18.23 2.38 17.33
C GLU A 395 -17.09 3.31 17.74
N LEU A 396 -15.86 3.04 17.27
CA LEU A 396 -14.69 3.88 17.53
C LEU A 396 -14.86 5.31 17.03
N PHE A 397 -15.57 5.49 15.91
CA PHE A 397 -15.76 6.79 15.27
C PHE A 397 -17.12 7.44 15.57
N LEU A 398 -17.98 6.84 16.40
CA LEU A 398 -19.30 7.40 16.72
C LEU A 398 -19.20 8.82 17.32
N ASN A 399 -18.11 9.07 18.06
CA ASN A 399 -17.83 10.32 18.77
C ASN A 399 -16.63 11.09 18.15
N VAL A 400 -16.26 10.78 16.90
CA VAL A 400 -15.06 11.31 16.23
C VAL A 400 -15.37 11.76 14.80
#